data_AF-A0A3D5BAX4-F1
#
_entry.id   AF-A0A3D5BAX4-F1
#
_cell.length_a   1.000
_cell.length_b   1.000
_cell.length_c   1.000
_cell.angle_alpha   90.00
_cell.angle_beta   90.00
_cell.angle_gamma   90.00
#
_symmetry.space_group_name_H-M   'P 1'
#
loop_
_entity.id
_entity.type
_entity.pdbx_description
1 polymer ?
#
loop_
_entity_poly.entity_id
_entity_poly.type
_entity_poly.pdbx_seq_one_letter_code
_entity_poly.pdbx_strand_id
1 'polypeptide(L)' 'GVPSYEVIKKEGTEHEPMFYIKVSVEGKGTAIGKGKNKKIAEQEAAAELLKILEKKHGKK' A
#
# COMPACT_ATOMS: atom_id res chain seq x y z
N GLY A 1 4.14 3.45 -15.47
CA GLY A 1 4.60 4.23 -14.31
C GLY A 1 5.32 3.33 -13.32
N VAL A 2 6.35 3.87 -12.67
CA VAL A 2 7.06 3.26 -11.53
C VAL A 2 6.23 3.47 -10.25
N PRO A 3 6.12 2.50 -9.34
CA PRO A 3 5.43 2.70 -8.06
C PRO A 3 6.23 3.61 -7.12
N SER A 4 5.52 4.51 -6.44
CA SER A 4 6.03 5.35 -5.34
C SER A 4 5.40 4.90 -4.02
N TYR A 5 6.18 4.94 -2.95
CA TYR A 5 5.76 4.51 -1.61
C TYR A 5 6.00 5.62 -0.59
N GLU A 6 5.04 5.86 0.28
CA GLU A 6 5.08 6.91 1.30
C GLU A 6 4.53 6.40 2.62
N VAL A 7 5.27 6.58 3.72
CA VAL A 7 4.74 6.34 5.08
C VAL A 7 3.81 7.49 5.43
N ILE A 8 2.52 7.21 5.52
CA ILE A 8 1.48 8.22 5.79
C ILE A 8 1.05 8.25 7.26
N LYS A 9 1.29 7.16 8.01
CA LYS A 9 1.00 7.08 9.44
C LYS A 9 1.90 6.05 10.10
N LYS A 10 2.26 6.33 11.35
CA LYS A 10 2.80 5.35 12.30
C LYS A 10 2.02 5.49 13.60
N GLU A 11 1.54 4.39 14.14
CA GLU A 11 0.87 4.33 15.43
C GLU A 11 1.33 3.10 16.22
N GLY A 12 0.80 2.91 17.43
CA GLY A 12 1.19 1.81 18.31
C GLY A 12 2.32 2.19 19.26
N THR A 13 2.62 1.27 20.18
CA THR A 13 3.69 1.45 21.17
C THR A 13 5.07 1.24 20.51
N GLU A 14 6.14 1.54 21.23
CA GLU A 14 7.50 1.28 20.75
C GLU A 14 7.74 -0.20 20.41
N HIS A 15 7.12 -1.12 21.15
CA HIS A 15 7.26 -2.56 20.97
C HIS A 15 6.29 -3.13 19.92
N GLU A 16 5.18 -2.44 19.63
CA GLU A 16 4.16 -2.88 18.68
C GLU A 16 3.79 -1.77 17.69
N PRO A 17 4.75 -1.31 16.86
CA PRO A 17 4.48 -0.25 15.90
C PRO A 17 3.63 -0.79 14.74
N MET A 18 2.66 0.00 14.31
CA MET A 18 1.88 -0.21 13.09
C MET A 18 2.18 0.91 12.10
N PHE A 19 2.73 0.54 10.95
CA PHE A 19 3.03 1.47 9.85
C PHE A 19 1.92 1.42 8.82
N TYR A 20 1.58 2.56 8.25
CA TYR A 20 0.67 2.69 7.12
C TYR A 20 1.43 3.33 5.97
N ILE A 21 1.42 2.66 4.82
CA ILE A 21 2.14 3.06 3.62
C ILE A 21 1.16 3.18 2.46
N LYS A 22 1.21 4.33 1.78
CA LYS A 22 0.49 4.56 0.53
C LYS A 22 1.40 4.17 -0.63
N VAL A 23 0.91 3.32 -1.53
CA VAL A 23 1.50 3.09 -2.85
C VAL A 23 0.75 3.91 -3.89
N SER A 24 1.47 4.50 -4.83
CA SER A 24 0.88 5.25 -5.95
C SER A 24 1.61 4.93 -7.26
N VAL A 25 0.85 4.59 -8.30
CA VAL A 25 1.36 4.38 -9.66
C VAL A 25 0.63 5.33 -10.61
N GLU A 26 1.40 6.21 -11.25
CA GLU A 26 0.89 7.18 -12.21
C GLU A 26 0.03 6.51 -13.30
N GLY A 27 -1.17 7.07 -13.52
CA GLY A 27 -2.16 6.57 -14.48
C GLY A 27 -2.88 5.27 -14.07
N LYS A 28 -2.48 4.63 -12.96
CA LYS A 28 -3.08 3.36 -12.51
C LYS A 28 -3.90 3.52 -11.23
N GLY A 29 -3.40 4.31 -10.28
CA GLY A 29 -4.10 4.64 -9.03
C GLY A 29 -3.22 4.50 -7.80
N THR A 30 -3.86 4.45 -6.63
CA THR A 30 -3.21 4.40 -5.32
C THR A 30 -3.89 3.39 -4.41
N ALA A 31 -3.16 2.84 -3.45
CA ALA A 31 -3.70 2.03 -2.37
C ALA A 31 -2.90 2.25 -1.08
N ILE A 32 -3.45 1.84 0.06
CA ILE A 32 -2.79 1.94 1.36
C ILE A 32 -2.68 0.53 1.93
N GLY A 33 -1.52 0.21 2.47
CA GLY A 33 -1.31 -1.00 3.26
C GLY A 33 -0.73 -0.69 4.63
N LYS A 34 -0.85 -1.63 5.55
CA LYS A 34 -0.43 -1.54 6.94
C LYS A 34 0.35 -2.77 7.37
N GLY A 35 1.25 -2.59 8.34
CA GLY A 35 2.06 -3.68 8.84
C GLY A 35 2.94 -3.32 10.02
N LYS A 36 3.39 -4.36 10.74
CA LYS A 36 4.28 -4.23 11.91
C LYS A 36 5.67 -3.65 11.60
N ASN A 37 6.01 -3.53 10.32
CA ASN A 37 7.17 -2.82 9.82
C ASN A 37 6.87 -2.25 8.42
N LYS A 38 7.73 -1.36 7.93
CA LYS A 38 7.57 -0.70 6.63
C LYS A 38 7.45 -1.70 5.48
N LYS A 39 8.31 -2.72 5.44
CA LYS A 39 8.32 -3.72 4.36
C LYS A 39 6.99 -4.47 4.24
N ILE A 40 6.39 -4.86 5.37
CA ILE A 40 5.08 -5.53 5.37
C ILE A 40 3.99 -4.56 4.91
N ALA A 41 4.01 -3.31 5.39
CA ALA A 41 3.04 -2.29 4.96
C ALA A 41 3.15 -1.96 3.45
N GLU A 42 4.37 -1.90 2.90
CA GLU A 42 4.62 -1.74 1.45
C GLU A 42 4.05 -2.91 0.64
N GLN A 43 4.33 -4.14 1.06
CA GLN A 43 3.83 -5.34 0.39
C GLN A 43 2.31 -5.39 0.39
N GLU A 44 1.68 -5.05 1.53
CA GLU A 44 0.22 -5.01 1.62
C GLU A 44 -0.37 -3.90 0.74
N ALA A 45 0.26 -2.73 0.70
CA ALA A 45 -0.15 -1.62 -0.16
C ALA A 45 -0.10 -2.02 -1.64
N ALA A 46 1.01 -2.65 -2.06
CA ALA A 46 1.18 -3.14 -3.42
C ALA A 46 0.16 -4.23 -3.79
N ALA A 47 -0.10 -5.17 -2.87
CA ALA A 47 -1.10 -6.21 -3.07
C ALA A 47 -2.51 -5.62 -3.24
N GLU A 48 -2.86 -4.60 -2.45
CA GLU A 48 -4.17 -3.95 -2.56
C GLU A 48 -4.30 -3.16 -3.85
N LEU A 49 -3.24 -2.45 -4.27
CA LEU A 49 -3.24 -1.78 -5.58
C LEU A 49 -3.40 -2.79 -6.72
N LEU A 50 -2.72 -3.95 -6.65
CA LEU A 50 -2.85 -4.99 -7.66
C LEU A 50 -4.29 -5.49 -7.78
N LYS A 51 -4.96 -5.81 -6.67
CA LYS A 51 -6.38 -6.21 -6.66
C LYS A 51 -7.29 -5.15 -7.29
N ILE A 52 -7.05 -3.87 -7.00
CA ILE A 52 -7.82 -2.76 -7.60
C ILE A 52 -7.61 -2.74 -9.12
N LEU A 53 -6.38 -2.92 -9.58
CA LEU A 53 -6.06 -2.95 -11.01
C LEU A 53 -6.66 -4.16 -11.70
N GLU A 54 -6.62 -5.35 -11.10
CA GLU A 54 -7.26 -6.55 -11.63
C GLU A 54 -8.77 -6.38 -11.77
N LYS A 55 -9.45 -5.82 -10.75
CA LYS A 55 -10.88 -5.50 -10.81
C LYS A 55 -11.22 -4.49 -11.91
N LYS A 56 -10.35 -3.50 -12.17
CA LYS A 56 -10.53 -2.54 -13.27
C LYS A 56 -10.43 -3.20 -14.66
N HIS A 57 -9.57 -4.21 -14.81
CA HIS A 57 -9.39 -4.93 -16.08
C HIS A 57 -10.35 -6.11 -16.27
N GLY A 58 -11.00 -6.60 -15.20
CA GLY A 58 -11.95 -7.71 -15.22
C GLY A 58 -13.39 -7.36 -15.60
N LYS A 59 -13.72 -6.09 -15.87
CA LYS A 59 -15.00 -5.72 -16.47
C LYS A 59 -14.94 -5.91 -17.98
N LYS A 60 -15.23 -7.13 -18.44
CA LYS A 60 -15.80 -7.37 -19.77
C LYS A 60 -17.32 -7.36 -19.65
#